data_AF-A0A6L8BDY6-F1
#
_entry.id   AF-A0A6L8BDY6-F1
#
_cell.length_a   1.000
_cell.length_b   1.000
_cell.length_c   1.000
_cell.angle_alpha   90.00
_cell.angle_beta   90.00
_cell.angle_gamma   90.00
#
_symmetry.space_group_name_H-M   'P 1'
#
loop_
_entity.id
_entity.type
_entity.pdbx_description
1 polymer ?
#
loop_
_entity_poly.entity_id
_entity_poly.type
_entity_poly.pdbx_seq_one_letter_code
_entity_poly.pdbx_strand_id
1 'polypeptide(L)' 'RLDNARAALQKATGNSVTVTQVAHQWRLHHLGRFARNYKRRFGESPSTTLKRSRSRGN' A
#
# COMPACT_ATOMS: atom_id res chain seq x y z
N ARG A 1 0.68 -0.32 -12.35
CA ARG A 1 0.51 -1.27 -11.21
C ARG A 1 0.81 -0.62 -9.87
N LEU A 2 2.00 -0.02 -9.68
CA LEU A 2 2.37 0.64 -8.41
C LEU A 2 1.49 1.86 -8.08
N ASP A 3 1.11 2.67 -9.07
CA ASP A 3 0.22 3.84 -8.86
C ASP A 3 -1.18 3.43 -8.43
N ASN A 4 -1.75 2.38 -9.05
CA ASN A 4 -3.05 1.84 -8.63
C ASN A 4 -2.98 1.22 -7.24
N ALA A 5 -1.87 0.57 -6.88
CA ALA A 5 -1.65 0.10 -5.51
C ALA A 5 -1.59 1.27 -4.52
N ARG A 6 -0.91 2.37 -4.88
CA ARG A 6 -0.89 3.61 -4.09
C ARG A 6 -2.29 4.20 -3.94
N ALA A 7 -3.05 4.29 -5.02
CA ALA A 7 -4.42 4.79 -5.00
C ALA A 7 -5.33 3.91 -4.11
N ALA A 8 -5.18 2.58 -4.15
CA ALA A 8 -5.90 1.67 -3.26
C ALA A 8 -5.52 1.86 -1.78
N LEU A 9 -4.22 2.03 -1.48
CA LEU A 9 -3.74 2.32 -0.12
C LEU A 9 -4.14 3.71 0.38
N GLN A 10 -4.37 4.67 -0.52
CA GLN A 10 -4.84 6.02 -0.19
C GLN A 10 -6.35 6.08 -0.02
N LYS A 11 -7.11 5.32 -0.83
CA LYS A 11 -8.56 5.13 -0.67
C LYS A 11 -8.92 4.23 0.51
N ALA A 12 -7.97 3.50 1.07
CA ALA A 12 -8.15 2.72 2.28
C ALA A 12 -8.44 3.65 3.48
N THR A 13 -9.71 3.93 3.70
CA THR A 13 -10.23 4.62 4.87
C THR A 13 -10.60 3.58 5.93
N GLY A 14 -9.94 3.64 7.09
CA GLY A 14 -10.25 2.77 8.24
C GLY A 14 -9.42 1.47 8.33
N ASN A 15 -9.78 0.63 9.30
CA ASN A 15 -9.00 -0.54 9.68
C ASN A 15 -9.08 -1.72 8.68
N SER A 16 -10.04 -1.69 7.75
CA SER A 16 -10.47 -2.84 6.94
C SER A 16 -9.57 -3.20 5.76
N VAL A 17 -8.64 -2.32 5.37
CA VAL A 17 -7.71 -2.58 4.26
C VAL A 17 -6.29 -2.70 4.81
N THR A 18 -5.62 -3.79 4.44
CA THR A 18 -4.23 -4.09 4.80
C THR A 18 -3.31 -4.10 3.58
N VAL A 19 -2.02 -3.87 3.79
CA VAL A 19 -1.00 -3.99 2.73
C VAL A 19 -1.02 -5.38 2.09
N THR A 20 -1.34 -6.42 2.87
CA THR A 20 -1.46 -7.81 2.41
C THR A 20 -2.63 -8.01 1.45
N GLN A 21 -3.81 -7.46 1.74
CA GLN A 21 -4.95 -7.49 0.81
C GLN A 21 -4.64 -6.79 -0.50
N VAL A 22 -4.02 -5.60 -0.42
CA VAL A 22 -3.59 -4.87 -1.62
C VAL A 22 -2.59 -5.74 -2.39
N ALA A 23 -1.56 -6.28 -1.75
CA ALA A 23 -0.59 -7.15 -2.42
C ALA A 23 -1.23 -8.39 -3.08
N HIS A 24 -2.22 -9.02 -2.43
CA HIS A 24 -3.01 -10.12 -2.99
C HIS A 24 -3.76 -9.70 -4.26
N GLN A 25 -4.44 -8.54 -4.26
CA GLN A 25 -5.10 -8.00 -5.45
C GLN A 25 -4.14 -7.81 -6.63
N TRP A 26 -2.89 -7.46 -6.35
CA TRP A 26 -1.85 -7.26 -7.35
C TRP A 26 -1.11 -8.56 -7.73
N ARG A 27 -1.57 -9.74 -7.26
CA ARG A 27 -0.92 -11.06 -7.43
C ARG A 27 0.55 -11.05 -7.05
N LEU A 28 0.90 -10.32 -6.00
CA LEU A 28 2.28 -10.20 -5.54
C LEU A 28 2.57 -11.29 -4.50
N HIS A 29 3.13 -12.40 -4.98
CA HIS A 29 3.60 -13.49 -4.12
C HIS A 29 4.78 -13.08 -3.23
N HIS A 30 5.50 -11.99 -3.57
CA HIS A 30 6.63 -11.48 -2.82
C HIS A 30 6.42 -10.04 -2.32
N LEU A 31 5.81 -9.91 -1.14
CA LEU A 31 5.61 -8.64 -0.42
C LEU A 31 6.90 -7.81 -0.32
N GLY A 32 8.04 -8.44 -0.08
CA GLY A 32 9.34 -7.75 0.02
C GLY A 32 9.79 -7.09 -1.29
N ARG A 33 9.59 -7.77 -2.44
CA ARG A 33 9.96 -7.22 -3.75
C ARG A 33 9.05 -6.06 -4.14
N PHE A 34 7.77 -6.19 -3.83
CA PHE A 34 6.80 -5.11 -4.00
C PHE A 34 7.15 -3.88 -3.17
N ALA A 35 7.36 -4.05 -1.87
CA ALA A 35 7.71 -2.96 -0.97
C ALA A 35 9.00 -2.23 -1.42
N ARG A 36 10.00 -2.99 -1.89
CA ARG A 36 11.25 -2.44 -2.41
C ARG A 36 11.05 -1.65 -3.71
N ASN A 37 10.25 -2.16 -4.65
CA ASN A 37 9.90 -1.43 -5.87
C ASN A 37 9.06 -0.19 -5.58
N TYR A 38 8.12 -0.28 -4.64
CA TYR A 38 7.26 0.81 -4.22
C TYR A 38 8.09 1.93 -3.57
N LYS A 39 8.97 1.59 -2.62
CA LYS A 39 9.89 2.55 -1.97
C LYS A 39 10.83 3.21 -2.97
N ARG A 40 11.36 2.46 -3.94
CA ARG A 40 12.23 3.03 -5.00
C ARG A 40 11.48 4.03 -5.88
N ARG A 41 10.18 3.84 -6.12
CA ARG A 41 9.36 4.71 -6.97
C ARG A 41 8.77 5.92 -6.23
N PHE A 42 8.33 5.74 -4.99
CA PHE A 42 7.58 6.76 -4.23
C PHE A 42 8.32 7.31 -3.01
N GLY A 43 9.51 6.81 -2.70
CA GLY A 43 10.30 7.21 -1.54
C GLY A 43 9.81 6.66 -0.19
N GLU A 44 8.56 6.21 -0.10
CA GLU A 44 7.93 5.65 1.10
C GLU A 44 7.50 4.20 0.93
N SER A 45 7.27 3.47 2.03
CA SER A 45 6.77 2.10 1.97
C SER A 45 5.24 2.07 1.84
N PRO A 46 4.64 1.02 1.24
CA PRO A 46 3.19 0.90 1.14
C PRO A 46 2.51 0.89 2.53
N SER A 47 3.17 0.34 3.55
CA SER A 47 2.70 0.40 4.95
C SER A 47 2.68 1.84 5.48
N THR A 48 3.64 2.67 5.10
CA THR A 48 3.69 4.10 5.47
C THR A 48 2.53 4.85 4.82
N THR A 49 2.30 4.65 3.52
CA THR A 49 1.16 5.27 2.81
C THR A 49 -0.17 4.85 3.43
N LEU A 50 -0.33 3.56 3.78
CA LEU A 50 -1.53 3.05 4.43
C LEU A 50 -1.71 3.65 5.83
N LYS A 51 -0.64 3.69 6.65
CA LYS A 51 -0.67 4.27 7.99
C LYS A 51 -1.07 5.75 7.95
N ARG A 52 -0.52 6.52 7.00
CA ARG A 52 -0.86 7.93 6.78
C ARG A 52 -2.31 8.14 6.31
N SER A 53 -2.86 7.19 5.58
CA SER A 53 -4.25 7.27 5.10
C SER A 53 -5.23 6.90 6.23
N ARG A 54 -4.87 5.94 7.07
CA ARG A 54 -5.61 5.60 8.30
C ARG A 54 -5.58 6.73 9.33
N SER A 55 -4.45 7.41 9.50
CA SER A 55 -4.34 8.55 10.43
C SER A 55 -5.07 9.80 9.96
N ARG A 56 -5.49 9.88 8.69
CA ARG A 56 -6.28 11.00 8.15
C ARG A 56 -7.80 10.78 8.28
N GLY A 57 -8.22 9.55 8.58
CA GLY A 57 -9.63 9.18 8.75
C GLY A 57 -10.03 8.92 10.21
N ASN A 58 -9.22 9.37 11.16
CA ASN A 58 -9.51 9.41 12.60
C ASN A 58 -9.48 10.87 13.05
#